data_AF-A0A9E5USJ0-F1
#
_entry.id   AF-A0A9E5USJ0-F1
#
_cell.length_a   1.000
_cell.length_b   1.000
_cell.length_c   1.000
_cell.angle_alpha   90.00
_cell.angle_beta   90.00
_cell.angle_gamma   90.00
#
_symmetry.space_group_name_H-M   'P 1'
#
loop_
_entity.id
_entity.type
_entity.pdbx_description
1 polymer ?
#
loop_
_entity_poly.entity_id
_entity_poly.type
_entity_poly.pdbx_seq_one_letter_code
_entity_poly.pdbx_strand_id
1 'polypeptide(L)'
;MRTLPYVEFITKFSMIQIANETEGRFTLLDTAREGGTKSFLQATKPWSALVPAEEHQITLIDAREEIKSAQAGIADLELGREFIVEE
;
A
#
# COMPACT_ATOMS: atom_id res chain seq x y z
N MET A 1 -14.61 -7.17 5.93
CA MET A 1 -14.64 -6.20 4.81
C MET A 1 -16.08 -5.91 4.47
N ARG A 2 -16.53 -4.64 4.50
CA ARG A 2 -17.82 -4.27 3.88
C ARG A 2 -17.66 -4.44 2.38
N THR A 3 -18.37 -5.39 1.79
CA THR A 3 -18.45 -5.52 0.34
C THR A 3 -19.33 -4.40 -0.19
N LEU A 4 -18.75 -3.55 -1.04
CA LEU A 4 -19.49 -2.51 -1.73
C LEU A 4 -20.33 -3.19 -2.82
N PRO A 5 -21.65 -2.97 -2.90
CA PRO A 5 -22.52 -3.73 -3.81
C PRO A 5 -22.20 -3.51 -5.30
N TYR A 6 -21.44 -2.46 -5.62
CA TYR A 6 -20.96 -2.13 -6.97
C TYR A 6 -19.56 -2.68 -7.29
N VAL A 7 -18.89 -3.35 -6.34
CA VAL A 7 -17.57 -3.96 -6.57
C VAL A 7 -17.75 -5.45 -6.74
N GLU A 8 -17.64 -5.92 -7.99
CA GLU A 8 -17.79 -7.34 -8.32
C GLU A 8 -16.54 -8.15 -7.95
N PHE A 9 -15.34 -7.59 -8.17
CA PHE A 9 -14.08 -8.30 -8.04
C PHE A 9 -12.92 -7.33 -7.74
N ILE A 10 -11.98 -7.76 -6.90
CA ILE A 10 -10.76 -7.01 -6.57
C ILE A 10 -9.58 -7.95 -6.81
N THR A 11 -8.57 -7.45 -7.53
CA THR A 11 -7.32 -8.17 -7.81
C THR A 11 -6.13 -7.21 -7.77
N LYS A 12 -4.90 -7.72 -7.91
CA LYS A 12 -3.66 -6.94 -7.84
C LYS A 12 -3.56 -6.05 -6.58
N PHE A 13 -4.16 -6.48 -5.48
CA PHE A 13 -4.19 -5.68 -4.26
C PHE A 13 -2.81 -5.67 -3.59
N SER A 14 -2.23 -4.48 -3.45
CA SER A 14 -1.02 -4.24 -2.68
C SER A 14 -1.21 -3.01 -1.79
N MET A 15 -0.44 -2.94 -0.71
CA MET A 15 -0.43 -1.80 0.19
C MET A 15 0.99 -1.37 0.48
N ILE A 16 1.16 -0.05 0.54
CA ILE A 16 2.40 0.59 0.94
C ILE A 16 2.19 1.24 2.29
N GLN A 17 3.09 0.97 3.23
CA GLN A 17 3.13 1.60 4.53
C GLN A 17 4.42 2.38 4.67
N ILE A 18 4.29 3.66 5.01
CA ILE A 18 5.40 4.54 5.36
C ILE A 18 5.46 4.62 6.88
N ALA A 19 6.62 4.31 7.45
CA ALA A 19 6.85 4.40 8.88
C ALA A 19 8.04 5.33 9.16
N ASN A 20 7.88 6.24 10.13
CA ASN A 20 9.00 7.02 10.66
C ASN A 20 9.67 6.20 11.77
N GLU A 21 10.96 5.86 11.58
CA GLU A 21 11.70 5.04 12.55
C GLU A 21 12.24 5.89 13.70
N THR A 22 13.08 6.88 13.38
CA THR A 22 13.68 7.91 14.24
C THR A 22 14.42 8.95 13.37
N GLU A 23 14.53 10.21 13.81
CA GLU A 23 15.42 11.23 13.22
C GLU A 23 15.22 11.48 11.72
N GLY A 24 13.96 11.58 11.26
CA GLY A 24 13.65 11.86 9.86
C GLY A 24 13.94 10.71 8.90
N ARG A 25 14.23 9.50 9.42
CA ARG A 25 14.33 8.29 8.60
C ARG A 25 12.95 7.65 8.41
N PHE A 26 12.57 7.55 7.15
CA PHE A 26 11.36 6.86 6.72
C PHE A 26 11.70 5.50 6.14
N THR A 27 10.88 4.51 6.46
CA THR A 27 10.93 3.17 5.89
C THR A 27 9.65 2.90 5.13
N LEU A 28 9.79 2.38 3.91
CA LEU A 28 8.69 1.96 3.06
C LEU A 28 8.55 0.43 3.14
N LEU A 29 7.37 -0.03 3.54
CA LEU A 29 6.99 -1.43 3.64
C LEU A 29 5.94 -1.71 2.58
N ASP A 30 6.18 -2.73 1.75
CA ASP A 30 5.26 -3.15 0.69
C ASP A 30 4.81 -4.59 0.94
N THR A 31 3.49 -4.80 1.00
CA THR A 31 2.87 -6.11 1.27
C THR A 31 2.98 -7.08 0.10
N ALA A 32 3.23 -6.60 -1.12
CA ALA A 32 3.36 -7.40 -2.33
C ALA A 32 4.83 -7.65 -2.75
N ARG A 33 5.79 -7.25 -1.90
CA ARG A 33 7.21 -7.48 -2.12
C ARG A 33 7.57 -8.97 -2.02
N GLU A 34 8.10 -9.51 -3.11
CA GLU A 34 8.56 -10.91 -3.17
C GLU A 34 9.76 -11.15 -2.25
N GLY A 35 9.76 -12.27 -1.52
CA GLY A 35 10.82 -12.61 -0.55
C GLY A 35 10.79 -11.81 0.76
N GLY A 36 9.86 -10.87 0.94
CA GLY A 36 9.64 -10.17 2.20
C GLY A 36 8.87 -11.05 3.20
N THR A 37 9.27 -11.03 4.48
CA THR A 37 8.61 -11.81 5.54
C THR A 37 7.26 -11.22 5.99
N LYS A 38 6.81 -10.12 5.39
CA LYS A 38 5.68 -9.30 5.87
C LYS A 38 4.60 -9.17 4.82
N SER A 39 3.72 -10.16 4.74
CA SER A 39 2.46 -10.10 3.96
C SER A 39 1.30 -9.47 4.74
N PHE A 40 1.58 -8.86 5.89
CA PHE A 40 0.58 -8.33 6.80
C PHE A 40 0.91 -6.91 7.24
N LEU A 41 -0.14 -6.13 7.51
CA LEU A 41 -0.02 -4.80 8.10
C LEU A 41 0.46 -4.92 9.54
N GLN A 42 1.51 -4.18 9.88
CA GLN A 42 2.07 -4.20 11.22
C GLN A 42 2.23 -2.79 11.78
N ALA A 43 1.62 -2.56 12.93
CA ALA A 43 1.93 -1.42 13.78
C ALA A 43 3.41 -1.50 14.19
N THR A 44 4.21 -0.49 13.83
CA THR A 44 5.65 -0.49 14.13
C THR A 44 5.94 -0.11 15.58
N LYS A 45 4.98 0.54 16.26
CA LYS A 45 5.06 0.96 17.68
C LYS A 45 3.73 0.67 18.40
N PRO A 46 3.74 0.46 19.74
CA PRO A 46 2.52 0.19 20.51
C PRO A 46 1.45 1.30 20.44
N TRP A 47 1.88 2.52 20.15
CA TRP A 47 1.03 3.72 20.02
C TRP A 47 0.86 4.20 18.57
N SER A 48 1.29 3.43 17.56
CA SER A 48 1.02 3.79 16.17
C SER A 48 -0.40 3.41 15.77
N ALA A 49 -1.14 4.37 15.20
CA ALA A 49 -2.39 4.12 14.50
C ALA A 49 -2.13 4.08 12.99
N LEU A 50 -2.68 3.09 12.30
CA LEU A 50 -2.67 3.06 10.84
C LEU A 50 -3.81 3.95 10.35
N VAL A 51 -3.45 4.96 9.57
CA VAL A 51 -4.40 5.84 8.90
C VAL A 51 -4.40 5.53 7.40
N PRO A 52 -5.57 5.48 6.74
CA PRO A 52 -5.62 5.32 5.30
C PRO A 52 -5.03 6.57 4.61
N ALA A 53 -4.41 6.35 3.46
CA ALA A 53 -4.00 7.44 2.59
C ALA A 53 -5.23 8.21 2.07
N GLU A 54 -5.06 9.50 1.78
CA GLU A 54 -6.15 10.34 1.26
C GLU A 54 -6.59 9.91 -0.14
N GLU A 55 -5.63 9.48 -0.95
CA GLU A 55 -5.90 8.97 -2.29
C GLU A 55 -5.38 7.55 -2.46
N HIS A 56 -6.10 6.79 -3.27
CA HIS A 56 -5.80 5.41 -3.61
C HIS A 56 -5.72 5.28 -5.13
N GLN A 57 -4.69 4.60 -5.61
CA GLN A 57 -4.60 4.25 -7.03
C GLN A 57 -5.52 3.08 -7.32
N ILE A 58 -6.47 3.29 -8.24
CA ILE A 58 -7.46 2.29 -8.64
C ILE A 58 -7.39 2.13 -10.14
N THR A 59 -7.22 0.90 -10.61
CA THR A 59 -7.32 0.54 -12.03
C THR A 59 -8.58 -0.27 -12.27
N LEU A 60 -9.37 0.14 -13.26
CA LEU A 60 -10.53 -0.62 -13.73
C LEU A 60 -10.08 -1.66 -14.75
N ILE A 61 -10.65 -2.86 -14.68
CA ILE A 61 -10.41 -3.94 -15.63
C ILE A 61 -11.74 -4.34 -16.27
N ASP A 62 -11.72 -4.57 -17.59
CA ASP A 62 -12.94 -4.90 -18.35
C ASP A 62 -13.32 -6.38 -18.26
N ALA A 63 -12.34 -7.24 -17.95
CA ALA A 63 -12.52 -8.68 -17.84
C ALA A 63 -12.12 -9.17 -16.45
N ARG A 64 -12.81 -10.21 -15.98
CA ARG A 64 -12.49 -10.87 -14.72
C ARG A 64 -11.25 -11.74 -14.88
N GLU A 65 -10.10 -11.10 -14.73
CA GLU A 65 -8.79 -11.75 -14.73
C GLU A 65 -8.13 -11.60 -13.35
N GLU A 66 -7.60 -12.70 -12.81
CA GLU A 66 -6.83 -12.65 -11.57
C GLU A 66 -5.41 -12.18 -11.87
N ILE A 67 -5.09 -10.95 -11.46
CA ILE A 67 -3.77 -10.35 -11.60
C ILE A 67 -3.07 -10.43 -10.25
N LYS A 68 -1.92 -11.11 -10.20
CA LYS A 68 -1.13 -11.17 -8.98
C LYS A 68 -0.59 -9.78 -8.65
N SER A 69 -0.68 -9.41 -7.38
CA SER A 69 0.03 -8.25 -6.85
C SER A 69 1.54 -8.47 -6.96
N ALA A 70 2.28 -7.42 -7.28
CA ALA A 70 3.73 -7.39 -7.27
C ALA A 70 4.20 -6.16 -6.51
N GLN A 71 5.49 -6.13 -6.19
CA GLN A 71 6.11 -4.98 -5.56
C GLN A 71 5.81 -3.70 -6.35
N ALA A 72 5.37 -2.66 -5.66
CA ALA A 72 5.12 -1.35 -6.22
C ALA A 72 6.42 -0.77 -6.82
N GLY A 73 6.31 -0.30 -8.06
CA GLY A 73 7.39 0.38 -8.77
C GLY A 73 7.28 1.89 -8.67
N ILE A 74 8.22 2.61 -9.29
CA ILE A 74 8.24 4.09 -9.32
C ILE A 74 6.94 4.66 -9.93
N ALA A 75 6.32 3.93 -10.87
CA ALA A 75 5.06 4.35 -11.50
C ALA A 75 3.85 4.30 -10.53
N ASP A 76 3.97 3.55 -9.43
CA ASP A 76 2.92 3.39 -8.44
C ASP A 76 3.14 4.30 -7.20
N LEU A 77 4.15 5.18 -7.22
CA LEU A 77 4.49 6.08 -6.11
C LEU A 77 4.28 7.55 -6.52
N GLU A 78 3.73 8.36 -5.63
CA GLU A 78 3.53 9.78 -5.84
C GLU A 78 4.66 10.61 -5.21
N LEU A 79 5.13 11.62 -5.96
CA LEU A 79 6.07 12.62 -5.43
C LEU A 79 5.35 13.49 -4.39
N GLY A 80 6.00 13.77 -3.27
CA GLY A 80 5.39 14.54 -2.17
C GLY A 80 4.60 13.70 -1.16
N ARG A 81 4.43 12.40 -1.42
CA ARG A 81 3.72 11.47 -0.51
C ARG A 81 4.52 10.21 -0.21
N GLU A 82 4.78 9.38 -1.21
CA GLU A 82 5.55 8.14 -1.02
C GLU A 82 7.04 8.31 -1.35
N PHE A 83 7.39 9.23 -2.25
CA PHE A 83 8.77 9.39 -2.73
C PHE A 83 9.54 10.53 -2.06
N ILE A 84 8.85 11.63 -1.69
CA ILE A 84 9.42 12.77 -0.95
C ILE A 84 8.44 13.04 0.18
N VAL A 85 8.79 12.64 1.39
CA VAL A 85 7.96 12.90 2.56
C VAL A 85 8.41 14.24 3.14
N GLU A 86 7.63 15.30 2.90
CA GLU A 86 7.80 16.58 3.58
C GLU A 86 7.13 16.53 4.96
N GLU A 87 7.71 17.21 5.95
CA GLU A 87 7.27 17.21 7.35
C GLU A 87 5.96 18.00 7.57
#